data_AF-A0A183I795-F1
#
_entry.id   AF-A0A183I795-F1
#
_cell.length_a   1.000
_cell.length_b   1.000
_cell.length_c   1.000
_cell.angle_alpha   90.00
_cell.angle_beta   90.00
_cell.angle_gamma   90.00
#
_symmetry.space_group_name_H-M   'P 1'
#
loop_
_entity.id
_entity.type
_entity.pdbx_description
1 polymer ?
#
loop_
_entity_poly.entity_id
_entity_poly.type
_entity_poly.pdbx_seq_one_letter_code
_entity_poly.pdbx_strand_id
1 'polypeptide(L)'
;MFQEACAVGLNAVKDPDDAVITAYRCHGFAYLAGISVKAILAELLGRSHGNVYGKGGSMHMYAKNFYGGNGIVGAQQPVGAGIAFALKYTHKKNVCFTLYGDGAANQGQLCEAANMCALWRLPCVFICENNGYGLGTPISRSSASTDYYARGDYIPGIW
;
A
#
# COMPACT_ATOMS: atom_id res chain seq x y z
N MET A 1 -6.26 0.80 -14.51
CA MET A 1 -5.42 0.52 -15.69
C MET A 1 -4.38 1.62 -15.78
N PHE A 2 -3.23 1.32 -16.36
CA PHE A 2 -2.07 2.21 -16.52
C PHE A 2 -1.20 2.43 -15.27
N GLN A 3 -1.24 1.49 -14.31
CA GLN A 3 -0.36 1.47 -13.14
C GLN A 3 0.31 0.10 -12.94
N GLU A 4 0.33 -0.73 -13.98
CA GLU A 4 0.87 -2.09 -13.95
C GLU A 4 2.38 -2.05 -13.66
N ALA A 5 3.09 -1.04 -14.18
CA ALA A 5 4.50 -0.82 -13.91
C ALA A 5 4.82 -0.62 -12.42
N CYS A 6 3.92 0.00 -11.64
CA CYS A 6 4.09 0.17 -10.20
C CYS A 6 4.09 -1.17 -9.48
N ALA A 7 3.06 -1.99 -9.73
CA ALA A 7 2.91 -3.28 -9.08
C ALA A 7 3.98 -4.29 -9.52
N VAL A 8 4.23 -4.40 -10.84
CA VAL A 8 5.23 -5.32 -11.40
C VAL A 8 6.64 -4.88 -11.02
N GLY A 9 6.95 -3.59 -11.10
CA GLY A 9 8.25 -3.04 -10.71
C GLY A 9 8.55 -3.28 -9.24
N LEU A 10 7.60 -3.01 -8.34
CA LEU A 10 7.75 -3.32 -6.92
C LEU A 10 7.98 -4.82 -6.69
N ASN A 11 7.19 -5.67 -7.34
CA ASN A 11 7.31 -7.11 -7.19
C ASN A 11 8.63 -7.67 -7.72
N ALA A 12 9.24 -7.02 -8.71
CA ALA A 12 10.52 -7.43 -9.28
C ALA A 12 11.72 -7.14 -8.37
N VAL A 13 11.62 -6.13 -7.48
CA VAL A 13 12.72 -5.71 -6.60
C VAL A 13 12.57 -6.16 -5.15
N LYS A 14 11.35 -6.50 -4.72
CA LYS A 14 11.10 -6.95 -3.35
C LYS A 14 11.61 -8.38 -3.12
N ASP A 15 11.99 -8.67 -1.89
CA ASP A 15 12.23 -10.05 -1.47
C ASP A 15 10.89 -10.81 -1.29
N PRO A 16 10.91 -12.16 -1.35
CA PRO A 16 9.71 -12.98 -1.13
C PRO A 16 9.06 -12.78 0.26
N ASP A 17 9.87 -12.46 1.26
CA ASP A 17 9.43 -12.26 2.65
C ASP A 17 9.17 -10.79 3.01
N ASP A 18 9.31 -9.87 2.06
CA ASP A 18 8.90 -8.48 2.25
C ASP A 18 7.38 -8.34 2.28
N ALA A 19 6.93 -7.43 3.13
CA ALA A 19 5.53 -7.14 3.33
C ALA A 19 5.05 -6.06 2.35
N VAL A 20 3.83 -6.22 1.83
CA VAL A 20 3.15 -5.23 1.00
C VAL A 20 1.77 -4.95 1.57
N ILE A 21 1.43 -3.67 1.71
CA ILE A 21 0.08 -3.23 2.07
C ILE A 21 -0.33 -2.04 1.21
N THR A 22 -1.56 -2.03 0.72
CA THR A 22 -2.07 -0.97 -0.17
C THR A 22 -3.53 -0.62 0.14
N ALA A 23 -4.06 0.39 -0.57
CA ALA A 23 -5.45 0.80 -0.53
C ALA A 23 -6.35 -0.14 -1.37
N TYR A 24 -7.57 0.28 -1.67
CA TYR A 24 -8.57 -0.54 -2.35
C TYR A 24 -8.24 -0.89 -3.83
N ARG A 25 -7.30 -0.19 -4.47
CA ARG A 25 -6.85 -0.48 -5.85
C ARG A 25 -5.78 -1.58 -5.87
N CYS A 26 -6.18 -2.80 -5.52
CA CYS A 26 -5.22 -3.83 -5.11
C CYS A 26 -5.07 -5.03 -6.05
N HIS A 27 -5.85 -5.15 -7.13
CA HIS A 27 -5.91 -6.41 -7.91
C HIS A 27 -4.56 -6.84 -8.52
N GLY A 28 -3.75 -5.89 -8.99
CA GLY A 28 -2.40 -6.17 -9.50
C GLY A 28 -1.47 -6.71 -8.41
N PHE A 29 -1.49 -6.07 -7.24
CA PHE A 29 -0.72 -6.53 -6.07
C PHE A 29 -1.21 -7.89 -5.56
N ALA A 30 -2.53 -8.12 -5.53
CA ALA A 30 -3.13 -9.39 -5.15
C ALA A 30 -2.67 -10.53 -6.06
N TYR A 31 -2.67 -10.30 -7.38
CA TYR A 31 -2.19 -11.27 -8.36
C TYR A 31 -0.70 -11.58 -8.16
N LEU A 32 0.13 -10.54 -8.04
CA LEU A 32 1.58 -10.69 -7.84
C LEU A 32 1.95 -11.29 -6.49
N ALA A 33 1.10 -11.14 -5.48
CA ALA A 33 1.21 -11.81 -4.19
C ALA A 33 0.81 -13.30 -4.23
N GLY A 34 0.47 -13.83 -5.41
CA GLY A 34 0.20 -15.25 -5.64
C GLY A 34 -1.28 -15.64 -5.71
N ILE A 35 -2.20 -14.68 -5.66
CA ILE A 35 -3.64 -14.98 -5.80
C ILE A 35 -3.93 -15.24 -7.29
N SER A 36 -4.43 -16.42 -7.62
CA SER A 36 -4.79 -16.74 -9.01
C SER A 36 -5.85 -15.78 -9.56
N VAL A 37 -5.78 -15.46 -10.86
CA VAL A 37 -6.79 -14.63 -11.55
C VAL A 37 -8.20 -15.19 -11.34
N LYS A 38 -8.35 -16.53 -11.35
CA LYS A 38 -9.64 -17.20 -11.08
C LYS A 38 -10.18 -16.84 -9.69
N ALA A 39 -9.34 -16.87 -8.65
CA ALA A 39 -9.75 -16.53 -7.29
C ALA A 39 -10.07 -15.04 -7.14
N ILE A 40 -9.33 -14.15 -7.80
CA ILE A 40 -9.61 -12.70 -7.84
C ILE A 40 -10.97 -12.44 -8.49
N LEU A 41 -11.21 -13.00 -9.68
CA LEU A 41 -12.49 -12.85 -10.38
C LEU A 41 -13.65 -13.50 -9.60
N ALA A 42 -13.41 -14.65 -8.97
CA ALA A 42 -14.41 -15.29 -8.11
C ALA A 42 -14.78 -14.42 -6.91
N GLU A 43 -13.81 -13.74 -6.29
CA GLU A 43 -14.04 -12.80 -5.20
C GLU A 43 -14.83 -11.56 -5.66
N LEU A 44 -14.49 -11.00 -6.82
CA LEU A 44 -15.24 -9.89 -7.44
C LEU A 44 -16.70 -10.25 -7.73
N LEU A 45 -16.96 -11.52 -8.04
CA LEU A 45 -18.30 -12.05 -8.31
C LEU A 45 -19.00 -12.61 -7.05
N GLY A 46 -18.42 -12.45 -5.85
CA GLY A 46 -19.00 -12.90 -4.59
C GLY A 46 -19.17 -14.42 -4.50
N ARG A 47 -18.26 -15.20 -5.09
CA ARG A 47 -18.33 -16.67 -5.10
C ARG A 47 -17.52 -17.26 -3.94
N SER A 48 -17.98 -18.40 -3.42
CA SER A 48 -17.34 -19.11 -2.30
C SER A 48 -15.89 -19.55 -2.57
N HIS A 49 -15.49 -19.67 -3.83
CA HIS A 49 -14.12 -20.03 -4.23
C HIS A 49 -13.23 -18.79 -4.46
N GLY A 50 -13.70 -17.60 -4.06
CA GLY A 50 -12.92 -16.36 -4.06
C GLY A 50 -11.83 -16.37 -3.00
N ASN A 51 -10.88 -15.42 -3.12
CA ASN A 51 -9.73 -15.31 -2.22
C ASN A 51 -10.09 -15.30 -0.72
N VAL A 52 -11.20 -14.67 -0.36
CA VAL A 52 -11.76 -14.64 1.00
C VAL A 52 -13.21 -15.13 1.02
N TYR A 53 -13.50 -16.13 0.19
CA TYR A 53 -14.79 -16.81 0.12
C TYR A 53 -15.97 -15.89 -0.27
N GLY A 54 -15.72 -14.84 -1.05
CA GLY A 54 -16.74 -13.91 -1.53
C GLY A 54 -17.20 -12.87 -0.50
N LYS A 55 -16.50 -12.75 0.63
CA LYS A 55 -16.85 -11.83 1.73
C LYS A 55 -16.19 -10.46 1.61
N GLY A 56 -15.10 -10.36 0.87
CA GLY A 56 -14.28 -9.15 0.78
C GLY A 56 -14.55 -8.32 -0.47
N GLY A 57 -14.94 -8.98 -1.56
CA GLY A 57 -15.16 -8.33 -2.85
C GLY A 57 -13.90 -7.68 -3.40
N SER A 58 -14.06 -6.55 -4.10
CA SER A 58 -12.95 -5.89 -4.81
C SER A 58 -11.86 -5.34 -3.90
N MET A 59 -12.21 -4.87 -2.71
CA MET A 59 -11.32 -4.06 -1.89
C MET A 59 -10.53 -4.89 -0.89
N HIS A 60 -11.01 -6.07 -0.49
CA HIS A 60 -10.46 -6.82 0.64
C HIS A 60 -9.95 -8.19 0.19
N MET A 61 -8.74 -8.21 -0.38
CA MET A 61 -8.03 -9.43 -0.78
C MET A 61 -6.70 -9.52 -0.03
N TYR A 62 -6.35 -10.69 0.48
CA TYR A 62 -5.18 -10.93 1.34
C TYR A 62 -4.42 -12.17 0.88
N ALA A 63 -3.10 -12.15 0.99
CA ALA A 63 -2.24 -13.30 0.72
C ALA A 63 -1.03 -13.31 1.66
N LYS A 64 -0.14 -14.29 1.52
CA LYS A 64 1.09 -14.34 2.33
C LYS A 64 1.91 -13.07 2.10
N ASN A 65 2.24 -12.37 3.19
CA ASN A 65 2.97 -11.09 3.20
C ASN A 65 2.29 -9.96 2.39
N PHE A 66 1.02 -10.14 1.99
CA PHE A 66 0.20 -9.12 1.35
C PHE A 66 -1.01 -8.82 2.24
N TYR A 67 -0.93 -7.69 2.94
CA TYR A 67 -1.79 -7.33 4.07
C TYR A 67 -3.05 -6.57 3.65
N GLY A 68 -3.53 -6.82 2.44
CA GLY A 68 -4.83 -6.34 2.03
C GLY A 68 -4.82 -5.23 1.00
N GLY A 69 -5.96 -5.13 0.33
CA GLY A 69 -6.51 -3.83 -0.01
C GLY A 69 -7.33 -3.26 1.14
N ASN A 70 -7.17 -1.98 1.39
CA ASN A 70 -7.81 -1.27 2.51
C ASN A 70 -8.77 -0.21 1.97
N GLY A 71 -10.03 -0.26 2.43
CA GLY A 71 -11.11 0.62 1.95
C GLY A 71 -11.10 2.01 2.59
N ILE A 72 -10.54 2.15 3.79
CA ILE A 72 -10.46 3.43 4.50
C ILE A 72 -9.19 4.16 4.07
N VAL A 73 -9.37 5.32 3.44
CA VAL A 73 -8.27 6.11 2.88
C VAL A 73 -7.28 6.51 3.98
N GLY A 74 -6.03 6.08 3.84
CA GLY A 74 -4.94 6.39 4.77
C GLY A 74 -4.77 5.38 5.89
N ALA A 75 -5.79 4.56 6.21
CA ALA A 75 -5.73 3.61 7.32
C ALA A 75 -4.61 2.57 7.18
N GLN A 76 -4.19 2.26 5.94
CA GLN A 76 -3.09 1.34 5.70
C GLN A 76 -1.71 1.92 6.03
N GLN A 77 -1.58 3.25 6.14
CA GLN A 77 -0.31 3.93 6.42
C GLN A 77 0.25 3.55 7.80
N PRO A 78 -0.50 3.71 8.92
CA PRO A 78 -0.01 3.27 10.23
C PRO A 78 0.05 1.74 10.35
N VAL A 79 -0.80 0.99 9.65
CA VAL A 79 -0.73 -0.48 9.66
C VAL A 79 0.57 -0.98 9.03
N GLY A 80 0.98 -0.38 7.91
CA GLY A 80 2.28 -0.65 7.28
C GLY A 80 3.46 -0.33 8.20
N ALA A 81 3.41 0.81 8.89
CA ALA A 81 4.39 1.13 9.93
C ALA A 81 4.43 0.09 11.07
N GLY A 82 3.27 -0.42 11.49
CA GLY A 82 3.17 -1.51 12.48
C GLY A 82 3.76 -2.84 11.99
N ILE A 83 3.56 -3.17 10.71
CA ILE A 83 4.20 -4.35 10.10
C ILE A 83 5.72 -4.17 10.05
N ALA A 84 6.21 -2.99 9.65
CA ALA A 84 7.64 -2.68 9.69
C ALA A 84 8.22 -2.77 11.10
N PHE A 85 7.48 -2.32 12.11
CA PHE A 85 7.84 -2.50 13.52
C PHE A 85 7.98 -3.98 13.87
N ALA A 86 7.02 -4.82 13.48
CA ALA A 86 7.07 -6.26 13.73
C ALA A 86 8.27 -6.94 13.04
N LEU A 87 8.61 -6.54 11.82
CA LEU A 87 9.80 -7.04 11.11
C LEU A 87 11.08 -6.70 11.87
N LYS A 88 11.22 -5.44 12.32
CA LYS A 88 12.34 -5.01 13.16
C LYS A 88 12.39 -5.74 14.50
N TYR A 89 11.25 -5.86 15.16
CA TYR A 89 11.11 -6.49 16.47
C TYR A 89 11.49 -7.98 16.43
N THR A 90 11.20 -8.65 15.32
CA THR A 90 11.54 -10.07 15.09
C THR A 90 12.91 -10.25 14.42
N HIS A 91 13.73 -9.20 14.35
CA HIS A 91 15.06 -9.21 13.75
C HIS A 91 15.10 -9.71 12.29
N LYS A 92 14.00 -9.54 11.56
CA LYS A 92 13.96 -9.81 10.12
C LYS A 92 14.64 -8.68 9.37
N LYS A 93 15.38 -9.03 8.32
CA LYS A 93 16.04 -8.07 7.42
C LYS A 93 15.10 -7.53 6.32
N ASN A 94 13.82 -7.90 6.39
CA ASN A 94 12.78 -7.55 5.43
C ASN A 94 12.23 -6.15 5.66
N VAL A 95 11.59 -5.61 4.63
CA VAL A 95 10.94 -4.30 4.63
C VAL A 95 9.42 -4.41 4.45
N CYS A 96 8.70 -3.36 4.86
CA CYS A 96 7.29 -3.21 4.54
C CYS A 96 7.09 -2.06 3.54
N PHE A 97 6.58 -2.40 2.36
CA PHE A 97 6.13 -1.44 1.36
C PHE A 97 4.69 -1.02 1.66
N THR A 98 4.53 0.25 2.01
CA THR A 98 3.28 0.85 2.48
C THR A 98 2.78 1.85 1.44
N LEU A 99 1.85 1.40 0.61
CA LEU A 99 1.36 2.15 -0.54
C LEU A 99 0.12 2.99 -0.20
N TYR A 100 0.04 4.18 -0.81
CA TYR A 100 -1.11 5.08 -0.72
C TYR A 100 -1.18 5.97 -1.96
N GLY A 101 -2.35 6.52 -2.30
CA GLY A 101 -2.50 7.42 -3.46
C GLY A 101 -2.25 8.89 -3.12
N ASP A 102 -2.14 9.75 -4.13
CA ASP A 102 -1.96 11.21 -3.98
C ASP A 102 -3.01 11.87 -3.06
N GLY A 103 -4.29 11.53 -3.21
CA GLY A 103 -5.34 12.01 -2.30
C GLY A 103 -5.18 11.53 -0.84
N ALA A 104 -4.63 10.33 -0.64
CA ALA A 104 -4.37 9.77 0.68
C ALA A 104 -3.13 10.39 1.35
N ALA A 105 -2.27 11.07 0.58
CA ALA A 105 -1.10 11.75 1.12
C ALA A 105 -1.47 12.86 2.11
N ASN A 106 -2.67 13.42 2.01
CA ASN A 106 -3.16 14.50 2.88
C ASN A 106 -3.75 13.99 4.22
N GLN A 107 -3.74 12.68 4.46
CA GLN A 107 -4.22 12.12 5.72
C GLN A 107 -3.23 12.39 6.86
N GLY A 108 -3.72 12.92 7.99
CA GLY A 108 -2.86 13.27 9.14
C GLY A 108 -2.08 12.07 9.71
N GLN A 109 -2.68 10.89 9.68
CA GLN A 109 -2.05 9.64 10.13
C GLN A 109 -0.79 9.26 9.31
N LEU A 110 -0.61 9.80 8.09
CA LEU A 110 0.65 9.64 7.36
C LEU A 110 1.79 10.33 8.09
N CYS A 111 1.59 11.58 8.53
CA CYS A 111 2.60 12.34 9.26
C CYS A 111 2.91 11.70 10.61
N GLU A 112 1.90 11.18 11.30
CA GLU A 112 2.08 10.44 12.56
C GLU A 112 2.89 9.16 12.34
N ALA A 113 2.53 8.35 11.34
CA ALA A 113 3.23 7.12 11.00
C ALA A 113 4.67 7.40 10.56
N ALA A 114 4.89 8.42 9.73
CA ALA A 114 6.19 8.88 9.28
C ALA A 114 7.09 9.28 10.47
N ASN A 115 6.58 10.11 11.38
CA ASN A 115 7.31 10.52 12.59
C ASN A 115 7.79 9.32 13.40
N MET A 116 6.90 8.35 13.63
CA MET A 116 7.21 7.15 14.39
C MET A 116 8.20 6.23 13.65
N CYS A 117 8.05 6.08 12.34
CA CYS A 117 8.99 5.34 11.50
C CYS A 117 10.40 5.94 11.56
N ALA A 118 10.52 7.27 11.49
CA ALA A 118 11.80 7.97 11.58
C ALA A 118 12.41 7.83 12.98
N LEU A 119 11.63 8.13 14.03
CA LEU A 119 12.06 8.05 15.42
C LEU A 119 12.59 6.67 15.77
N TRP A 120 11.88 5.62 15.36
CA TRP A 120 12.24 4.25 15.67
C TRP A 120 13.09 3.58 14.61
N ARG A 121 13.48 4.28 13.53
CA ARG A 121 14.23 3.72 12.41
C ARG A 121 13.62 2.40 11.92
N LEU A 122 12.34 2.45 11.55
CA LEU A 122 11.60 1.28 11.09
C LEU A 122 11.90 0.97 9.62
N PRO A 123 11.92 -0.32 9.21
CA PRO A 123 12.10 -0.74 7.83
C PRO A 123 10.79 -0.57 7.02
N CYS A 124 10.30 0.66 6.94
CA CYS A 124 9.07 1.01 6.22
C CYS A 124 9.40 1.88 5.00
N VAL A 125 8.87 1.51 3.84
CA VAL A 125 8.96 2.29 2.60
C VAL A 125 7.58 2.83 2.27
N PHE A 126 7.40 4.13 2.44
CA PHE A 126 6.18 4.84 2.08
C PHE A 126 6.17 5.13 0.57
N ILE A 127 5.17 4.64 -0.16
CA ILE A 127 5.07 4.80 -1.61
C ILE A 127 3.78 5.54 -1.96
N CYS A 128 3.92 6.73 -2.56
CA CYS A 128 2.79 7.49 -3.08
C CYS A 128 2.53 7.13 -4.56
N GLU A 129 1.46 6.40 -4.85
CA GLU A 129 0.97 6.15 -6.21
C GLU A 129 0.23 7.39 -6.73
N ASN A 130 0.99 8.39 -7.20
CA ASN A 130 0.43 9.62 -7.76
C ASN A 130 -0.10 9.37 -9.19
N ASN A 131 -1.42 9.35 -9.34
CA ASN A 131 -2.08 9.22 -10.65
C ASN A 131 -2.71 10.53 -11.14
N GLY A 132 -2.44 11.64 -10.44
CA GLY A 132 -2.95 12.97 -10.75
C GLY A 132 -4.33 13.29 -10.16
N TYR A 133 -5.05 12.32 -9.60
CA TYR A 133 -6.42 12.50 -9.12
C TYR A 133 -6.78 11.68 -7.86
N GLY A 134 -7.24 12.40 -6.83
CA GLY A 134 -7.97 11.80 -5.71
C GLY A 134 -9.45 11.67 -6.03
N LEU A 135 -9.87 10.51 -6.52
CA LEU A 135 -11.24 10.22 -7.01
C LEU A 135 -11.66 11.12 -8.19
N GLY A 136 -12.00 12.37 -7.93
CA GLY A 136 -12.36 13.39 -8.94
C GLY A 136 -11.67 14.74 -8.74
N THR A 137 -10.81 14.86 -7.72
CA THR A 137 -10.11 16.10 -7.40
C THR A 137 -8.67 16.01 -7.91
N PRO A 138 -8.24 16.88 -8.84
CA PRO A 138 -6.85 16.89 -9.30
C PRO A 138 -5.89 17.32 -8.19
N ILE A 139 -4.64 16.87 -8.25
CA ILE A 139 -3.61 17.13 -7.23
C ILE A 139 -3.42 18.63 -6.90
N SER A 140 -3.53 19.51 -7.90
CA SER A 140 -3.42 20.96 -7.74
C SER A 140 -4.57 21.59 -6.93
N ARG A 141 -5.68 20.86 -6.75
CA ARG A 141 -6.84 21.28 -5.97
C ARG A 141 -6.94 20.58 -4.62
N SER A 142 -6.16 19.53 -4.37
CA SER A 142 -6.21 18.74 -3.14
C SER A 142 -4.96 18.90 -2.26
N SER A 143 -3.81 19.29 -2.83
CA SER A 143 -2.56 19.46 -2.09
C SER A 143 -1.91 20.81 -2.40
N ALA A 144 -1.50 21.53 -1.34
CA ALA A 144 -0.79 22.80 -1.47
C ALA A 144 0.63 22.62 -2.06
N SER A 145 1.31 21.53 -1.70
CA SER A 145 2.51 21.05 -2.36
C SER A 145 2.24 19.68 -2.98
N THR A 146 2.52 19.57 -4.28
CA THR A 146 2.38 18.36 -5.09
C THR A 146 3.66 17.52 -5.14
N ASP A 147 4.71 17.95 -4.44
CA ASP A 147 5.96 17.21 -4.31
C ASP A 147 5.81 16.11 -3.25
N TYR A 148 5.07 15.06 -3.58
CA TYR A 148 4.68 14.02 -2.62
C TYR A 148 5.86 13.32 -1.96
N TYR A 149 6.97 13.15 -2.68
CA TYR A 149 8.22 12.58 -2.15
C TYR A 149 8.85 13.43 -1.04
N ALA A 150 8.61 14.74 -1.01
CA ALA A 150 9.15 15.67 -0.01
C ALA A 150 8.25 15.81 1.23
N ARG A 151 7.06 15.19 1.23
CA ARG A 151 6.06 15.31 2.32
C ARG A 151 6.51 14.68 3.63
N GLY A 152 7.50 13.78 3.57
CA GLY A 152 8.10 13.14 4.74
C GLY A 152 8.98 14.06 5.57
N ASP A 153 9.26 15.29 5.10
CA ASP A 153 10.12 16.29 5.74
C ASP A 153 11.52 15.73 6.08
N TYR A 154 11.71 15.23 7.31
CA TYR A 154 12.93 14.56 7.75
C TYR A 154 13.11 13.13 7.22
N ILE A 155 12.10 12.53 6.58
CA ILE A 155 12.24 11.26 5.86
C ILE A 155 12.75 11.53 4.44
N PRO A 156 13.87 10.93 4.02
CA PRO A 156 14.37 11.07 2.66
C PRO A 156 13.39 10.44 1.66
N GLY A 157 13.16 11.13 0.54
CA GLY A 157 12.28 10.68 -0.54
C GLY A 157 12.91 10.86 -1.90
N ILE A 158 12.40 10.10 -2.88
CA ILE A 158 12.78 10.18 -4.30
C ILE A 158 11.51 10.27 -5.16
N TRP A 159 11.63 10.95 -6.30
CA TRP A 159 10.58 11.07 -7.31
C TRP A 159 10.58 9.90 -8.28
#